data_AF-A0A4R0QTE1-F1
#
_entry.id   AF-A0A4R0QTE1-F1
#
_cell.length_a   1.000
_cell.length_b   1.000
_cell.length_c   1.000
_cell.angle_alpha   90.00
_cell.angle_beta   90.00
_cell.angle_gamma   90.00
#
_symmetry.space_group_name_H-M   'P 1'
#
loop_
_entity.id
_entity.type
_entity.pdbx_description
1 polymer ?
#
loop_
_entity_poly.entity_id
_entity_poly.type
_entity_poly.pdbx_seq_one_letter_code
_entity_poly.pdbx_strand_id
1 'polypeptide(L)' 'MPTYRVAAAGLEAMQVNVPGCSGDALSLALGPLGLSDFRVERRSQDGRQWFFQATFKPGGIEAPAAGLVTRLVSVDRILD' A
#
# COMPACT_ATOMS: atom_id res chain seq x y z
N MET A 1 -6.07 18.43 2.51
CA MET A 1 -5.11 17.31 2.63
C MET A 1 -5.70 16.14 1.86
N PRO A 2 -5.02 15.56 0.86
CA PRO A 2 -5.60 14.47 0.10
C PRO A 2 -5.79 13.22 0.97
N THR A 3 -6.91 12.55 0.73
CA THR A 3 -7.26 11.27 1.34
C THR A 3 -6.93 10.15 0.36
N TYR A 4 -6.27 9.11 0.86
CA TYR A 4 -5.95 7.92 0.07
C TYR A 4 -6.53 6.68 0.72
N ARG A 5 -7.08 5.78 -0.10
CA ARG A 5 -7.49 4.44 0.31
C ARG A 5 -6.41 3.45 -0.11
N VAL A 6 -5.85 2.73 0.85
CA VAL A 6 -4.87 1.65 0.63
C VAL A 6 -5.59 0.31 0.79
N ALA A 7 -5.50 -0.57 -0.20
CA ALA A 7 -6.14 -1.88 -0.17
C ALA A 7 -5.19 -2.95 -0.71
N ALA A 8 -5.20 -4.13 -0.09
CA ALA A 8 -4.44 -5.29 -0.51
C ALA A 8 -5.30 -6.56 -0.33
N ALA A 9 -5.04 -7.60 -1.11
CA ALA A 9 -5.77 -8.85 -0.96
C ALA A 9 -5.58 -9.44 0.45
N GLY A 10 -6.67 -9.78 1.13
CA GLY A 10 -6.66 -10.32 2.48
C GLY A 10 -6.34 -9.31 3.59
N LEU A 11 -6.35 -8.01 3.28
CA LEU A 11 -6.27 -6.94 4.27
C LEU A 11 -7.49 -6.04 4.21
N GLU A 12 -7.91 -5.54 5.37
CA GLU A 12 -8.91 -4.48 5.42
C GLU A 12 -8.36 -3.21 4.77
N ALA A 13 -9.22 -2.53 4.01
CA ALA A 13 -8.84 -1.29 3.35
C ALA A 13 -8.68 -0.17 4.39
N MET A 14 -7.54 0.54 4.33
CA MET A 14 -7.22 1.62 5.24
C MET A 14 -7.36 2.97 4.53
N GLN A 15 -7.90 3.97 5.22
CA GLN A 15 -7.89 5.35 4.73
C GLN A 15 -6.81 6.14 5.46
N VAL A 16 -6.03 6.89 4.70
CA VAL A 16 -4.92 7.67 5.23
C VAL A 16 -4.96 9.07 4.62
N ASN A 17 -4.93 10.07 5.50
CA ASN A 17 -4.85 11.47 5.11
C ASN A 17 -3.40 11.91 5.21
N VAL A 18 -2.77 12.18 4.07
CA VAL A 18 -1.37 12.61 4.01
C VAL A 18 -1.24 13.82 3.10
N PRO A 19 -0.36 14.79 3.39
CA PRO A 19 -0.08 15.88 2.45
C PRO A 19 0.73 15.42 1.23
N GLY A 20 1.35 14.24 1.30
CA GLY A 20 2.22 13.67 0.27
C GLY A 20 1.48 12.94 -0.86
N CYS A 21 2.16 11.96 -1.45
CA CYS A 21 1.71 11.19 -2.60
C CYS A 21 1.18 9.80 -2.23
N SER A 22 0.80 9.00 -3.23
CA SER A 22 0.34 7.62 -3.04
C SER A 22 1.38 6.72 -2.39
N GLY A 23 2.68 6.95 -2.61
CA GLY A 23 3.76 6.21 -1.94
C GLY A 23 3.90 6.55 -0.45
N ASP A 24 3.66 7.81 -0.08
CA ASP A 24 3.65 8.24 1.32
C ASP A 24 2.46 7.63 2.05
N ALA A 25 1.28 7.62 1.41
CA ALA A 25 0.09 6.96 1.94
C ALA A 25 0.30 5.45 2.13
N LEU A 26 0.92 4.78 1.15
CA LEU A 26 1.30 3.36 1.24
C LEU A 26 2.23 3.10 2.42
N SER A 27 3.31 3.89 2.54
CA SER A 27 4.32 3.74 3.59
C SER A 27 3.73 3.94 4.98
N LEU A 28 2.85 4.94 5.13
CA LEU A 28 2.20 5.23 6.39
C LEU A 28 1.19 4.13 6.79
N ALA A 29 0.42 3.60 5.83
CA ALA A 29 -0.56 2.54 6.08
C ALA A 29 0.12 1.20 6.42
N LEU A 30 1.16 0.83 5.67
CA LEU A 30 1.71 -0.52 5.68
C LEU A 30 3.05 -0.65 6.40
N GLY A 31 3.72 0.47 6.73
CA GLY A 31 4.93 0.50 7.55
C GLY A 31 4.79 -0.26 8.87
N PRO A 32 3.73 -0.03 9.66
CA PRO A 32 3.49 -0.79 10.91
C PRO A 32 3.29 -2.29 10.69
N LEU A 33 2.88 -2.70 9.49
CA LEU A 33 2.68 -4.10 9.11
C LEU A 33 3.95 -4.74 8.50
N GLY A 34 5.11 -4.07 8.63
CA GLY A 34 6.39 -4.63 8.21
C GLY A 34 6.73 -4.41 6.74
N LEU A 35 6.16 -3.38 6.08
CA LEU A 35 6.58 -2.97 4.75
C LEU A 35 8.10 -2.69 4.74
N SER A 36 8.81 -3.38 3.85
CA SER A 36 10.27 -3.24 3.69
C SER A 36 10.64 -2.41 2.48
N ASP A 37 9.94 -2.63 1.36
CA ASP A 37 10.21 -1.98 0.08
C ASP A 37 8.94 -1.99 -0.77
N PHE A 38 8.87 -1.09 -1.76
CA PHE A 38 7.79 -1.12 -2.74
C PHE A 38 8.19 -0.47 -4.05
N ARG A 39 7.54 -0.90 -5.13
CA ARG A 39 7.66 -0.27 -6.45
C ARG A 39 6.31 -0.11 -7.11
N VAL A 40 6.17 0.94 -7.92
CA VAL A 40 4.99 1.11 -8.77
C VAL A 40 5.01 0.04 -9.85
N GLU A 41 3.97 -0.77 -9.91
CA GLU A 41 3.77 -1.75 -10.99
C GLU A 41 3.03 -1.11 -12.16
N ARG A 42 1.92 -0.43 -11.87
CA ARG A 42 1.10 0.26 -12.88
C ARG A 42 0.25 1.36 -12.26
N ARG A 43 -0.30 2.21 -13.12
CA ARG A 43 -1.27 3.25 -12.77
C ARG A 43 -2.53 3.06 -13.60
N SER A 44 -3.69 3.36 -13.04
CA SER A 44 -4.94 3.39 -13.78
C SER A 44 -4.93 4.48 -14.85
N GLN A 45 -5.75 4.29 -15.89
CA GLN A 45 -5.85 5.23 -17.01
C GLN A 45 -6.37 6.60 -16.60
N ASP A 46 -7.25 6.67 -15.58
CA ASP A 46 -7.74 7.93 -15.00
C ASP A 46 -6.73 8.62 -14.08
N GLY A 47 -5.59 7.98 -13.82
CA GLY A 47 -4.52 8.48 -12.98
C GLY A 47 -4.87 8.56 -11.48
N ARG A 48 -5.99 8.00 -11.02
CA ARG A 48 -6.46 8.09 -9.63
C ARG A 48 -6.07 6.90 -8.77
N GLN A 49 -5.68 5.79 -9.39
CA GLN A 49 -5.30 4.56 -8.73
C GLN A 49 -3.87 4.16 -9.12
N TRP A 50 -3.09 3.77 -8.12
CA TRP A 50 -1.74 3.25 -8.27
C TRP A 50 -1.69 1.83 -7.73
N PHE A 51 -1.01 0.95 -8.45
CA PHE A 51 -0.77 -0.42 -8.03
C PHE A 51 0.71 -0.56 -7.71
N PHE A 52 1.01 -1.02 -6.50
CA PHE A 52 2.34 -1.21 -5.98
C PHE A 52 2.61 -2.68 -5.73
N GLN A 53 3.78 -3.16 -6.12
CA GLN A 53 4.34 -4.37 -5.55
C GLN A 53 5.04 -3.99 -4.25
N ALA A 54 4.43 -4.36 -3.13
CA ALA A 54 4.91 -4.09 -1.78
C ALA A 54 5.53 -5.37 -1.20
N THR A 55 6.76 -5.27 -0.70
CA THR A 55 7.51 -6.37 -0.11
C THR A 55 7.54 -6.22 1.40
N PHE A 56 7.19 -7.28 2.11
CA PHE A 56 7.05 -7.32 3.56
C PHE A 56 8.11 -8.22 4.19
N LYS A 57 8.56 -7.81 5.37
CA LYS A 57 9.47 -8.62 6.20
C LYS A 57 8.74 -9.86 6.73
N PRO A 58 9.47 -10.96 7.00
CA PRO A 58 8.92 -12.12 7.69
C PRO A 58 8.18 -11.70 8.97
N GLY A 59 6.96 -12.22 9.17
CA GLY A 59 6.15 -11.92 10.36
C GLY A 59 5.46 -10.54 10.36
N GLY A 60 5.45 -9.82 9.22
CA GLY A 60 4.69 -8.60 9.04
C GLY A 60 3.19 -8.87 8.85
N ILE A 61 2.72 -8.81 7.60
CA ILE A 61 1.28 -8.98 7.29
C ILE A 61 0.82 -10.44 7.21
N GLU A 62 1.73 -11.41 7.20
CA GLU A 62 1.37 -12.82 7.23
C GLU A 62 1.93 -13.50 8.49
N ALA A 63 1.17 -14.48 9.00
CA ALA A 63 1.63 -15.51 9.92
C ALA A 63 2.93 -16.14 9.39
N PRO A 64 3.80 -16.73 10.24
CA PRO A 64 5.25 -16.72 10.07
C PRO A 64 5.70 -17.43 8.79
N ALA A 65 5.66 -16.71 7.68
CA ALA A 65 6.24 -17.12 6.41
C ALA A 65 7.76 -16.96 6.56
N ALA A 66 8.49 -18.04 6.30
CA ALA A 66 9.95 -18.03 6.31
C ALA A 66 10.47 -17.30 5.05
N GLY A 67 10.29 -15.99 4.95
CA GLY A 67 10.78 -15.21 3.82
C GLY A 67 10.14 -13.83 3.65
N LEU A 68 10.72 -13.05 2.74
CA LEU A 68 10.08 -11.83 2.24
C LEU A 68 8.85 -12.21 1.40
N VAL A 69 7.76 -11.48 1.59
CA VAL A 69 6.52 -11.70 0.83
C VAL A 69 6.21 -10.45 0.02
N THR A 70 6.02 -10.60 -1.30
CA THR A 70 5.62 -9.49 -2.16
C THR A 70 4.14 -9.62 -2.51
N ARG A 71 3.38 -8.53 -2.34
CA ARG A 71 1.95 -8.46 -2.66
C ARG A 71 1.61 -7.23 -3.48
N LEU A 72 0.57 -7.37 -4.30
CA LEU A 72 -0.03 -6.24 -5.01
C LEU A 72 -0.92 -5.45 -4.06
N VAL A 73 -0.68 -4.14 -3.99
CA VAL A 73 -1.44 -3.18 -3.18
C VAL A 73 -1.96 -2.08 -4.09
N SER A 74 -3.23 -1.73 -3.98
CA SER A 74 -3.80 -0.56 -4.63
C SER A 74 -3.83 0.62 -3.67
N VAL A 75 -3.51 1.81 -4.19
CA VAL A 75 -3.69 3.08 -3.52
C VAL A 75 -4.54 3.97 -4.40
N ASP A 76 -5.69 4.38 -3.89
CA ASP A 76 -6.68 5.17 -4.59
C ASP A 76 -6.77 6.55 -3.96
N ARG A 77 -6.63 7.62 -4.75
CA ARG A 77 -6.89 8.97 -4.24
C ARG A 77 -8.39 9.20 -4.18
N ILE A 78 -8.92 9.44 -2.99
CA ILE A 78 -10.31 9.86 -2.79
C ILE A 78 -10.38 11.36 -3.08
N LEU A 79 -11.31 11.73 -3.95
CA LEU A 79 -11.69 13.12 -4.17
C LEU A 79 -12.96 13.35 -3.36
N ASP A 80 -12.81 14.03 -2.23
CA ASP A 80 -13.93 14.64 -1.52
C ASP A 80 -14.42 15.89 -2.26
#